data_AF-A0A537KWN8-F1
#
_entry.id   AF-A0A537KWN8-F1
#
_cell.length_a   1.000
_cell.length_b   1.000
_cell.length_c   1.000
_cell.angle_alpha   90.00
_cell.angle_beta   90.00
_cell.angle_gamma   90.00
#
_symmetry.space_group_name_H-M   'P 1'
#
loop_
_entity.id
_entity.type
_entity.pdbx_description
1 polymer ?
#
loop_
_entity_poly.entity_id
_entity_poly.type
_entity_poly.pdbx_seq_one_letter_code
_entity_poly.pdbx_strand_id
1 'polypeptide(L)'
;MRGFYMARRPAKAVKSALSAPEAERFLFAEARMLDERRFDEWETLFTDDGSYWVPIDPRKALGQGVSIISDDRKRIHERVYRLTQTPVLDQNPPSRTIRFVS
;
A
#
# COMPACT_ATOMS: atom_id res chain seq x y z
N MET A 1 17.10 9.26 29.77
CA MET A 1 16.16 9.43 28.62
C MET A 1 16.97 9.77 27.38
N ARG A 2 17.25 8.79 26.51
CA ARG A 2 17.97 9.03 25.25
C ARG A 2 16.95 9.27 24.15
N GLY A 3 16.95 10.48 23.60
CA GLY A 3 16.12 10.85 22.45
C GLY A 3 16.56 10.04 21.23
N PHE A 4 15.66 9.22 20.71
CA PHE A 4 15.81 8.64 19.38
C PHE A 4 15.53 9.74 18.35
N TYR A 5 16.57 10.49 17.98
CA TYR A 5 16.56 11.26 16.74
C TYR A 5 16.54 10.26 15.58
N MET A 6 15.38 10.07 14.97
CA MET A 6 15.33 9.51 13.62
C MET A 6 15.92 10.55 12.67
N ALA A 7 17.22 10.40 12.39
CA ALA A 7 17.87 11.11 11.31
C ALA A 7 17.05 10.89 10.03
N ARG A 8 16.56 11.99 9.42
CA ARG A 8 16.00 11.93 8.07
C ARG A 8 17.06 11.33 7.16
N ARG A 9 16.85 10.09 6.72
CA ARG A 9 17.64 9.50 5.64
C ARG A 9 17.57 10.44 4.44
N PRO A 10 18.71 10.76 3.79
CA PRO A 10 18.69 11.59 2.59
C PRO A 10 17.83 10.90 1.52
N ALA A 11 16.90 11.66 0.93
CA ALA A 11 16.08 11.16 -0.17
C ALA A 11 17.02 10.76 -1.32
N LYS A 12 16.95 9.48 -1.72
CA LYS A 12 17.63 8.95 -2.90
C LYS A 12 17.11 9.75 -4.11
N ALA A 13 18.00 10.13 -5.03
CA ALA A 13 17.64 10.92 -6.21
C ALA A 13 16.41 10.33 -6.92
N VAL A 14 15.34 11.12 -7.00
CA VAL A 14 14.07 10.72 -7.60
C VAL A 14 14.32 10.60 -9.11
N LYS A 15 14.23 9.38 -9.65
CA LYS A 15 14.06 9.16 -11.10
C LYS A 15 12.85 10.00 -11.54
N SER A 16 12.98 10.73 -12.66
CA SER A 16 12.01 11.73 -13.14
C SER A 16 10.55 11.42 -12.76
N ALA A 17 9.88 12.39 -12.16
CA ALA A 17 8.47 12.24 -11.78
C ALA A 17 7.62 11.88 -13.01
N LEU A 18 6.71 10.90 -12.86
CA LEU A 18 5.74 10.54 -13.89
C LEU A 18 4.96 11.79 -14.33
N SER A 19 4.70 11.92 -15.63
CA SER A 19 3.69 12.87 -16.08
C SER A 19 2.31 12.48 -15.56
N ALA A 20 1.38 13.45 -15.44
CA ALA A 20 0.02 13.17 -14.99
C ALA A 20 -0.67 12.04 -15.80
N PRO A 21 -0.59 12.00 -17.15
CA PRO A 21 -1.16 10.90 -17.92
C PRO A 21 -0.51 9.54 -17.65
N GLU A 22 0.78 9.51 -17.31
CA GLU A 22 1.47 8.26 -16.93
C GLU A 22 1.03 7.79 -15.54
N ALA A 23 0.89 8.71 -14.59
CA ALA A 23 0.39 8.40 -13.25
C ALA A 23 -1.07 7.92 -13.29
N GLU A 24 -1.94 8.56 -14.07
CA GLU A 24 -3.32 8.13 -14.29
C GLU A 24 -3.39 6.69 -14.82
N ARG A 25 -2.63 6.39 -15.89
CA ARG A 25 -2.58 5.04 -16.46
C ARG A 25 -2.11 4.01 -15.44
N PHE A 26 -1.11 4.36 -14.62
CA PHE A 26 -0.63 3.50 -13.55
C PHE A 26 -1.72 3.23 -12.50
N LEU A 27 -2.39 4.28 -12.01
CA LEU A 27 -3.44 4.15 -10.99
C LEU A 27 -4.68 3.41 -11.51
N PHE A 28 -5.05 3.59 -12.78
CA PHE A 28 -6.14 2.81 -13.39
C PHE A 28 -5.78 1.33 -13.52
N ALA A 29 -4.52 1.02 -13.85
CA ALA A 29 -4.05 -0.36 -13.89
C ALA A 29 -4.06 -1.00 -12.49
N GLU A 30 -3.57 -0.28 -11.46
CA GLU A 30 -3.62 -0.71 -10.07
C GLU A 30 -5.06 -0.97 -9.60
N ALA A 31 -5.98 -0.04 -9.85
CA ALA A 31 -7.39 -0.17 -9.49
C ALA A 31 -8.01 -1.43 -10.10
N ARG A 32 -7.74 -1.69 -11.39
CA ARG A 32 -8.21 -2.89 -12.08
C ARG A 32 -7.64 -4.16 -11.49
N MET A 33 -6.35 -4.21 -11.14
CA MET A 33 -5.76 -5.38 -10.48
C MET A 33 -6.49 -5.72 -9.18
N LEU A 34 -6.78 -4.71 -8.36
CA LEU A 34 -7.49 -4.90 -7.10
C LEU A 34 -8.95 -5.30 -7.29
N ASP A 35 -9.66 -4.72 -8.26
CA ASP A 35 -11.05 -5.05 -8.56
C ASP A 35 -11.21 -6.45 -9.18
N GLU A 36 -10.24 -6.90 -9.97
CA GLU A 36 -10.13 -8.27 -10.50
C GLU A 36 -9.52 -9.26 -9.49
N ARG A 37 -9.18 -8.82 -8.27
CA ARG A 37 -8.55 -9.63 -7.22
C ARG A 37 -7.20 -10.24 -7.61
N ARG A 38 -6.46 -9.59 -8.51
CA ARG A 38 -5.09 -9.95 -8.91
C ARG A 38 -4.08 -9.44 -7.87
N PHE A 39 -4.25 -9.89 -6.62
CA PHE A 39 -3.51 -9.37 -5.48
C PHE A 39 -2.01 -9.66 -5.54
N ASP A 40 -1.62 -10.83 -6.08
CA ASP A 40 -0.21 -11.18 -6.24
C ASP A 40 0.50 -10.23 -7.23
N GLU A 41 -0.18 -9.84 -8.32
CA GLU A 41 0.35 -8.83 -9.25
C GLU A 41 0.39 -7.44 -8.64
N TRP A 42 -0.65 -7.04 -7.91
CA TRP A 42 -0.69 -5.77 -7.18
C TRP A 42 0.45 -5.66 -6.16
N GLU A 43 0.80 -6.76 -5.47
CA GLU A 43 1.90 -6.81 -4.51
C GLU A 43 3.24 -6.41 -5.16
N THR A 44 3.45 -6.75 -6.44
CA THR A 44 4.70 -6.44 -7.16
C THR A 44 4.90 -4.96 -7.46
N LEU A 45 3.86 -4.13 -7.31
CA LEU A 45 3.96 -2.67 -7.51
C LEU A 45 4.74 -1.98 -6.39
N PHE A 46 4.89 -2.64 -5.22
CA PHE A 46 5.61 -2.09 -4.08
C PHE A 46 7.12 -2.31 -4.20
N THR A 47 7.88 -1.26 -3.93
CA THR A 47 9.33 -1.37 -3.70
C THR A 47 9.62 -2.02 -2.35
N ASP A 48 10.83 -2.55 -2.18
CA ASP A 48 11.26 -3.20 -0.92
C ASP A 48 11.22 -2.25 0.29
N ASP A 49 11.38 -0.95 0.05
CA ASP A 49 11.28 0.13 1.04
C ASP A 49 9.90 0.82 1.10
N GLY A 50 8.93 0.29 0.35
CA GLY A 50 7.55 0.78 0.33
C GLY A 50 6.84 0.60 1.67
N SER A 51 6.01 1.57 2.04
CA SER A 51 5.14 1.50 3.21
C SER A 51 3.69 1.77 2.82
N TYR A 52 2.80 0.89 3.26
CA TYR A 52 1.36 1.03 3.08
C TYR A 52 0.74 1.49 4.39
N TRP A 53 0.31 2.75 4.43
CA TRP A 53 -0.07 3.42 5.67
C TRP A 53 -1.39 4.18 5.53
N VAL A 54 -2.31 3.89 6.45
CA VAL A 54 -3.61 4.52 6.56
C VAL A 54 -3.79 4.97 8.02
N PRO A 55 -3.66 6.26 8.34
CA PRO A 55 -3.80 6.74 9.72
C PRO A 55 -5.27 6.73 10.19
N ILE A 56 -5.48 6.63 11.51
CA ILE A 56 -6.80 6.93 12.11
C ILE A 56 -7.06 8.43 12.08
N ASP A 57 -6.04 9.23 12.38
CA ASP A 57 -6.09 10.69 12.34
C ASP A 57 -5.25 11.19 11.16
N PRO A 58 -5.88 11.72 10.09
CA PRO A 58 -5.17 12.16 8.89
C PRO A 58 -4.21 13.34 9.13
N ARG A 59 -4.27 13.98 10.31
CA ARG A 59 -3.37 15.07 10.68
C ARG A 59 -2.04 14.57 11.28
N LYS A 60 -1.95 13.30 11.66
CA LYS A 60 -0.75 12.71 12.25
C LYS A 60 0.19 12.21 11.17
N ALA A 61 1.48 12.35 11.40
CA ALA A 61 2.50 11.79 10.52
C ALA A 61 2.67 10.27 10.74
N LEU A 62 3.31 9.59 9.79
CA LEU A 62 3.70 8.19 9.94
C LEU A 62 4.52 8.00 11.23
N GLY A 63 4.19 6.97 12.00
CA GLY A 63 4.80 6.70 13.30
C GLY A 63 4.27 7.55 14.46
N GLN A 64 3.33 8.47 14.21
CA GLN A 64 2.65 9.22 15.26
C GLN A 64 1.22 8.70 15.47
N GLY A 65 0.93 8.27 16.70
CA GLY A 65 -0.37 7.74 17.05
C GLY A 65 -0.68 6.37 16.44
N VAL A 66 -1.96 5.99 16.50
CA VAL A 66 -2.44 4.68 16.03
C VAL A 66 -2.91 4.81 14.58
N SER A 67 -2.65 3.77 13.77
CA SER A 67 -3.03 3.71 12.35
C SER A 67 -3.98 2.53 12.12
N ILE A 68 -4.88 2.65 11.14
CA ILE A 68 -5.73 1.55 10.67
C ILE A 68 -4.84 0.50 9.98
N ILE A 69 -3.89 0.98 9.16
CA ILE A 69 -2.90 0.14 8.49
C ILE A 69 -1.53 0.81 8.63
N SER A 70 -0.51 0.01 8.97
CA SER A 70 0.89 0.44 9.01
C SER A 70 1.75 -0.76 8.67
N ASP A 71 1.87 -1.00 7.37
CA ASP A 71 2.50 -2.17 6.81
C ASP A 71 3.80 -1.79 6.09
N ASP A 72 4.81 -2.62 6.32
CA ASP A 72 6.02 -2.68 5.50
C ASP A 72 5.84 -3.75 4.40
N ARG A 73 6.86 -3.93 3.56
CA ARG A 73 6.85 -4.92 2.48
C ARG A 73 6.47 -6.32 2.95
N LYS A 74 6.92 -6.74 4.15
CA LYS A 74 6.62 -8.06 4.71
C LYS A 74 5.14 -8.18 5.10
N ARG A 75 4.58 -7.17 5.76
CA ARG A 75 3.16 -7.19 6.16
C ARG A 75 2.21 -7.11 4.97
N ILE A 76 2.58 -6.37 3.92
CA ILE A 76 1.81 -6.37 2.66
C ILE A 76 1.75 -7.79 2.09
N HIS A 77 2.90 -8.49 2.03
CA HIS A 77 2.97 -9.89 1.60
C HIS A 77 2.08 -10.80 2.44
N GLU A 78 2.15 -10.70 3.78
CA GLU A 78 1.33 -11.50 4.69
C GLU A 78 -0.17 -11.31 4.45
N ARG A 79 -0.62 -10.10 4.09
CA ARG A 79 -2.03 -9.84 3.73
C ARG A 79 -2.43 -10.49 2.42
N VAL A 80 -1.61 -10.36 1.40
CA VAL A 80 -1.86 -10.98 0.08
C VAL A 80 -1.90 -12.49 0.25
N TYR A 81 -0.89 -13.08 0.90
CA TYR A 81 -0.85 -14.50 1.22
C TYR A 81 -2.10 -14.97 1.97
N ARG A 82 -2.54 -14.23 3.00
CA ARG A 82 -3.79 -14.55 3.71
C ARG A 82 -4.97 -14.56 2.74
N LEU A 83 -5.14 -13.53 1.93
CA LEU A 83 -6.28 -13.40 1.00
C LEU A 83 -6.28 -14.43 -0.13
N THR A 84 -5.11 -14.89 -0.59
CA THR A 84 -4.99 -15.77 -1.76
C THR A 84 -4.74 -17.24 -1.40
N GLN A 85 -4.02 -17.52 -0.31
CA GLN A 85 -3.53 -18.86 0.04
C GLN A 85 -4.17 -19.47 1.31
N THR A 86 -5.09 -18.76 1.98
CA THR A 86 -5.74 -19.26 3.21
C THR A 86 -7.26 -19.24 3.10
N PRO A 87 -7.97 -20.09 3.87
CA PRO A 87 -9.43 -20.05 3.91
C PRO A 87 -9.92 -18.81 4.69
N VAL A 88 -10.17 -17.72 3.97
CA VAL A 88 -10.66 -16.46 4.52
C VAL A 88 -12.20 -16.43 4.49
N LEU A 89 -12.82 -16.82 5.60
CA LEU A 89 -14.29 -16.96 5.70
C LEU A 89 -15.04 -15.64 5.42
N ASP A 90 -14.47 -14.51 5.84
CA ASP A 90 -14.98 -13.16 5.60
C ASP A 90 -14.79 -12.67 4.16
N GLN A 91 -14.22 -13.51 3.29
CA GLN A 91 -14.06 -13.28 1.84
C GLN A 91 -14.60 -14.46 1.02
N ASN A 92 -15.50 -15.27 1.60
CA ASN A 92 -16.21 -16.34 0.91
C ASN A 92 -17.75 -16.16 1.06
N PRO A 93 -18.45 -15.60 0.05
CA PRO A 93 -17.96 -15.30 -1.29
C PRO A 93 -17.05 -14.05 -1.35
N PRO A 94 -16.17 -13.96 -2.36
CA PRO A 94 -15.38 -12.78 -2.67
C PRO A 94 -16.17 -11.47 -2.64
N SER A 95 -15.63 -10.44 -1.97
CA SER A 95 -16.13 -9.08 -2.17
C SER A 95 -15.95 -8.64 -3.62
N ARG A 96 -17.00 -8.06 -4.20
CA ARG A 96 -16.96 -7.40 -5.51
C ARG A 96 -16.68 -5.91 -5.28
N THR A 97 -15.57 -5.40 -5.81
CA THR A 97 -15.16 -4.01 -5.63
C THR A 97 -15.09 -3.26 -6.95
N ILE A 98 -15.27 -1.94 -6.88
CA ILE A 98 -14.97 -0.99 -7.95
C ILE A 98 -14.25 0.19 -7.30
N ARG A 99 -13.11 0.62 -7.85
CA ARG A 99 -12.37 1.80 -7.40
C ARG A 99 -12.45 2.93 -8.43
N PHE A 100 -13.05 4.04 -8.02
CA PHE A 100 -13.08 5.27 -8.79
C PHE A 100 -11.81 6.09 -8.51
N VAL A 101 -11.12 6.51 -9.57
CA VAL A 101 -9.88 7.32 -9.52
C VAL A 101 -10.09 8.54 -10.42
N SER A 102 -9.76 9.73 -9.93
CA SER A 102 -9.92 11.03 -10.61
C SER A 102 -8.83 12.02 -10.24
#